data_AF-A0A8J4FZM9-F1
#
_entry.id   AF-A0A8J4FZM9-F1
#
_cell.length_a   1.000
_cell.length_b   1.000
_cell.length_c   1.000
_cell.angle_alpha   90.00
_cell.angle_beta   90.00
_cell.angle_gamma   90.00
#
_symmetry.space_group_name_H-M   'P 1'
#
loop_
_entity.id
_entity.type
_entity.pdbx_description
1 polymer ?
#
loop_
_entity_poly.entity_id
_entity_poly.type
_entity_poly.pdbx_seq_one_letter_code
_entity_poly.pdbx_strand_id
1 'polypeptide(L)'
;MIQSSVCLPRNTRLPFKKVPGSHQALRAICSLKYESSMPIRVEVPERRAVLLGTLAVCGVAVVPSSEAGVLDGTVEWWKARKRANSAKLIAPIKVAQQRLEAASTMLADGSGSMLEVLQLVRSSSLNCYLFDALPSDTLETRASLLTQSSKLTDPCTFRIIIKNVVDFASTDDKERGAQLLNNLILSYQKLDSELEAAALESGVATDRATAGKAAQQLAATLQLAYDVEGFVKELLLVA
;
A
#
# COMPACT_ATOMS: atom_id res chain seq x y z
N MET A 1 38.44 33.56 1.56
CA MET A 1 38.45 34.10 2.93
C MET A 1 37.34 33.43 3.69
N ILE A 2 37.71 32.58 4.65
CA ILE A 2 36.83 31.67 5.39
C ILE A 2 36.75 32.23 6.81
N GLN A 3 35.54 32.43 7.34
CA GLN A 3 35.34 32.81 8.73
C GLN A 3 34.62 31.68 9.46
N SER A 4 35.42 30.86 10.14
CA SER A 4 34.99 29.86 11.10
C SER A 4 34.73 30.55 12.44
N SER A 5 33.59 30.25 13.08
CA SER A 5 33.33 30.64 14.47
C SER A 5 33.27 29.39 15.35
N VAL A 6 34.27 29.26 16.19
CA VAL A 6 34.42 28.28 17.26
C VAL A 6 33.97 28.94 18.56
N CYS A 7 33.13 28.27 19.36
CA CYS A 7 32.96 28.58 20.78
C CYS A 7 32.85 27.26 21.57
N LEU A 8 33.76 27.13 22.54
CA LEU A 8 33.95 26.05 23.51
C LEU A 8 33.70 26.64 24.92
N PRO A 9 33.72 25.86 26.01
CA PRO A 9 32.54 25.55 26.83
C PRO A 9 32.55 26.25 28.19
N ARG A 10 31.44 26.13 28.94
CA ARG A 10 31.44 26.39 30.39
C ARG A 10 30.80 25.25 31.17
N ASN A 11 31.68 24.57 31.91
CA ASN A 11 31.41 23.49 32.83
C ASN A 11 31.20 24.09 34.23
N THR A 12 30.07 23.80 34.88
CA THR A 12 29.95 23.89 36.34
C THR A 12 29.01 22.79 36.81
N ARG A 13 29.61 21.77 37.45
CA ARG A 13 28.94 20.83 38.36
C ARG A 13 28.47 21.58 39.60
N LEU A 14 27.36 21.16 40.20
CA LEU A 14 27.25 20.80 41.63
C LEU A 14 26.04 19.86 41.86
N PRO A 15 25.99 19.10 42.99
CA PRO A 15 25.24 17.86 43.16
C PRO A 15 24.05 17.97 44.16
N PHE A 16 23.48 16.81 44.54
CA PHE A 16 22.34 16.55 45.48
C PHE A 16 20.95 16.53 44.80
N LYS A 17 19.97 15.67 45.12
CA LYS A 17 19.68 14.87 46.33
C LYS A 17 18.67 13.76 45.97
N LYS A 18 18.77 12.60 46.62
CA LYS A 18 17.82 11.47 46.55
C LYS A 18 16.69 11.70 47.56
N VAL A 19 15.42 11.58 47.15
CA VAL A 19 14.23 11.40 48.03
C VAL A 19 13.20 10.49 47.33
N PRO A 20 12.61 9.50 48.03
CA PRO A 20 11.53 8.65 47.51
C PRO A 20 10.14 9.09 48.03
N GLY A 21 9.07 8.67 47.33
CA GLY A 21 7.73 8.54 47.93
C GLY A 21 6.59 9.35 47.29
N SER A 22 5.78 8.63 46.51
CA SER A 22 4.31 8.55 46.57
C SER A 22 3.37 9.77 46.40
N HIS A 23 2.35 9.51 45.56
CA HIS A 23 0.99 10.07 45.45
C HIS A 23 0.71 11.37 44.68
N GLN A 24 -0.06 11.15 43.60
CA GLN A 24 -1.27 11.87 43.18
C GLN A 24 -1.18 13.27 42.53
N ALA A 25 -1.57 13.25 41.25
CA ALA A 25 -2.57 14.12 40.61
C ALA A 25 -2.34 15.63 40.63
N LEU A 26 -2.12 16.22 39.45
CA LEU A 26 -2.77 17.47 39.08
C LEU A 26 -2.87 17.66 37.55
N ARG A 27 -4.13 17.73 37.15
CA ARG A 27 -4.75 18.20 35.92
C ARG A 27 -3.93 19.26 35.16
N ALA A 28 -3.76 19.05 33.86
CA ALA A 28 -3.73 20.11 32.87
C ALA A 28 -4.59 19.68 31.67
N ILE A 29 -5.87 19.99 31.75
CA ILE A 29 -6.81 19.94 30.62
C ILE A 29 -6.47 21.16 29.77
N CYS A 30 -5.71 20.98 28.68
CA CYS A 30 -5.66 21.97 27.62
C CYS A 30 -6.98 21.91 26.84
N SER A 31 -7.91 22.80 27.22
CA SER A 31 -9.03 23.19 26.37
C SER A 31 -8.46 23.91 25.15
N LEU A 32 -8.32 23.21 24.03
CA LEU A 32 -8.28 23.86 22.73
C LEU A 32 -9.71 24.20 22.34
N LYS A 33 -10.00 25.49 22.51
CA LYS A 33 -11.20 26.18 22.05
C LYS A 33 -11.27 26.02 20.52
N TYR A 34 -12.06 25.06 20.06
CA TYR A 34 -12.38 24.89 18.64
C TYR A 34 -13.37 25.99 18.27
N GLU A 35 -12.88 27.04 17.60
CA GLU A 35 -13.74 28.02 16.95
C GLU A 35 -14.53 27.31 15.86
N SER A 36 -15.85 27.37 16.04
CA SER A 36 -16.88 26.93 15.12
C SER A 36 -16.80 27.75 13.84
N SER A 37 -16.07 27.25 12.84
CA SER A 37 -16.15 27.73 11.46
C SER A 37 -17.20 26.92 10.70
N MET A 38 -18.33 27.61 10.47
CA MET A 38 -19.49 27.39 9.59
C MET A 38 -19.65 26.07 8.82
N PRO A 39 -20.89 25.51 8.77
CA PRO A 39 -21.22 24.43 7.87
C PRO A 39 -21.20 24.89 6.41
N ILE A 40 -20.34 24.29 5.59
CA ILE A 40 -20.44 24.36 4.14
C ILE A 40 -21.73 23.62 3.75
N ARG A 41 -22.77 24.38 3.38
CA ARG A 41 -23.92 23.85 2.63
C ARG A 41 -23.43 23.40 1.26
N VAL A 42 -23.24 22.10 1.09
CA VAL A 42 -23.16 21.51 -0.24
C VAL A 42 -24.59 21.35 -0.74
N GLU A 43 -25.02 22.27 -1.60
CA GLU A 43 -26.22 22.07 -2.40
C GLU A 43 -25.98 20.87 -3.32
N VAL A 44 -26.61 19.75 -3.01
CA VAL A 44 -26.70 18.59 -3.90
C VAL A 44 -27.73 18.96 -4.98
N PRO A 45 -27.35 19.07 -6.26
CA PRO A 45 -28.34 19.26 -7.31
C PRO A 45 -29.16 17.96 -7.44
N GLU A 46 -30.38 18.03 -6.93
CA GLU A 46 -31.45 17.07 -7.10
C GLU A 46 -31.82 16.97 -8.59
N ARG A 47 -31.19 16.04 -9.31
CA ARG A 47 -31.62 15.65 -10.66
C ARG A 47 -32.55 14.45 -10.56
N ARG A 48 -33.75 14.68 -10.02
CA ARG A 48 -34.88 13.77 -10.23
C ARG A 48 -35.41 13.97 -11.65
N ALA A 49 -35.54 12.84 -12.33
CA ALA A 49 -36.54 12.51 -13.34
C ALA A 49 -36.92 13.59 -14.35
N VAL A 50 -36.55 13.38 -15.63
CA VAL A 50 -37.45 13.45 -16.80
C VAL A 50 -36.63 13.01 -18.02
N LEU A 51 -36.93 11.81 -18.54
CA LEU A 51 -37.11 11.50 -19.97
C LEU A 51 -37.30 9.98 -20.13
N LEU A 52 -38.50 9.55 -19.70
CA LEU A 52 -39.23 8.49 -20.39
C LEU A 52 -39.48 8.98 -21.82
N GLY A 53 -39.16 8.16 -22.81
CA GLY A 53 -39.66 8.33 -24.17
C GLY A 53 -38.58 8.19 -25.24
N THR A 54 -38.32 6.95 -25.64
CA THR A 54 -38.44 6.53 -27.05
C THR A 54 -38.25 5.01 -27.13
N LEU A 55 -39.38 4.29 -27.15
CA LEU A 55 -39.49 2.97 -27.76
C LEU A 55 -39.27 3.15 -29.27
N ALA A 56 -38.03 3.00 -29.73
CA ALA A 56 -37.72 2.90 -31.14
C ALA A 56 -37.74 1.41 -31.52
N VAL A 57 -38.90 0.99 -32.03
CA VAL A 57 -39.12 -0.07 -33.03
C VAL A 57 -37.90 -0.97 -33.27
N CYS A 58 -37.88 -2.13 -32.61
CA CYS A 58 -37.05 -3.25 -33.04
C CYS A 58 -37.53 -3.70 -34.43
N GLY A 59 -36.87 -3.23 -35.47
CA GLY A 59 -36.84 -3.93 -36.75
C GLY A 59 -36.23 -5.31 -36.49
N VAL A 60 -37.04 -6.36 -36.68
CA VAL A 60 -36.56 -7.74 -36.73
C VAL A 60 -35.76 -7.88 -38.03
N ALA A 61 -34.50 -7.44 -37.99
CA ALA A 61 -33.52 -7.92 -38.93
C ALA A 61 -33.18 -9.34 -38.50
N VAL A 62 -33.70 -10.33 -39.23
CA VAL A 62 -33.25 -11.71 -39.16
C VAL A 62 -31.77 -11.70 -39.57
N VAL A 63 -30.89 -11.62 -38.58
CA VAL A 63 -29.45 -11.77 -38.79
C VAL A 63 -29.22 -13.26 -39.08
N PRO A 64 -28.64 -13.63 -40.23
CA PRO A 64 -28.30 -15.02 -40.49
C PRO A 64 -27.32 -15.50 -39.41
N SER A 65 -27.71 -16.58 -38.75
CA SER A 65 -26.89 -17.34 -37.81
C SER A 65 -25.59 -17.74 -38.49
N SER A 66 -24.55 -16.94 -38.26
CA SER A 66 -23.16 -17.26 -38.57
C SER A 66 -22.46 -17.47 -37.24
N GLU A 67 -22.84 -18.56 -36.58
CA GLU A 67 -22.15 -19.16 -35.44
C GLU A 67 -20.78 -19.65 -35.89
N ALA A 68 -19.79 -18.75 -35.97
CA ALA A 68 -18.36 -19.11 -35.99
C ALA A 68 -17.40 -17.92 -35.73
N GLY A 69 -17.83 -16.65 -35.82
CA GLY A 69 -16.90 -15.50 -35.80
C GLY A 69 -17.09 -14.44 -34.71
N VAL A 70 -18.15 -14.51 -33.90
CA VAL A 70 -18.52 -13.41 -32.98
C VAL A 70 -17.69 -13.40 -31.68
N LEU A 71 -17.17 -14.55 -31.24
CA LEU A 71 -16.35 -14.63 -30.03
C LEU A 71 -14.91 -14.14 -30.25
N ASP A 72 -14.37 -14.28 -31.46
CA ASP A 72 -12.99 -13.89 -31.76
C ASP A 72 -12.80 -12.37 -31.71
N GLY A 73 -13.76 -11.63 -32.29
CA GLY A 73 -13.77 -10.16 -32.24
C GLY A 73 -13.96 -9.58 -30.83
N THR A 74 -14.65 -10.30 -29.92
CA THR A 74 -14.87 -9.82 -28.54
C THR A 74 -13.65 -10.04 -27.65
N VAL A 75 -12.92 -11.14 -27.84
CA VAL A 75 -11.65 -11.41 -27.14
C VAL A 75 -10.57 -10.41 -27.57
N GLU A 76 -10.42 -10.16 -28.86
CA GLU A 76 -9.46 -9.17 -29.37
C GLU A 76 -9.80 -7.74 -28.94
N TRP A 77 -11.09 -7.38 -28.92
CA TRP A 77 -11.54 -6.11 -28.35
C TRP A 77 -11.17 -5.97 -26.87
N TRP A 78 -11.36 -7.03 -26.07
CA TRP A 78 -10.99 -7.04 -24.65
C TRP A 78 -9.47 -6.92 -24.44
N LYS A 79 -8.68 -7.65 -25.22
CA LYS A 79 -7.21 -7.55 -25.21
C LYS A 79 -6.73 -6.15 -25.56
N ALA A 80 -7.30 -5.52 -26.59
CA ALA A 80 -6.99 -4.13 -26.95
C ALA A 80 -7.30 -3.15 -25.80
N ARG A 81 -8.43 -3.36 -25.12
CA ARG A 81 -8.83 -2.54 -23.97
C ARG A 81 -7.91 -2.72 -22.76
N LYS A 82 -7.44 -3.95 -22.54
CA LYS A 82 -6.48 -4.31 -21.49
C LYS A 82 -5.13 -3.63 -21.73
N ARG A 83 -4.63 -3.65 -22.97
CA ARG A 83 -3.40 -2.93 -23.37
C ARG A 83 -3.53 -1.42 -23.18
N ALA A 84 -4.66 -0.84 -23.60
CA ALA A 84 -4.93 0.59 -23.41
C ALA A 84 -5.01 1.02 -21.93
N ASN A 85 -5.33 0.09 -21.02
CA ASN A 85 -5.38 0.34 -19.58
C ASN A 85 -4.19 -0.28 -18.82
N SER A 86 -3.18 -0.79 -19.51
CA SER A 86 -2.00 -1.46 -18.93
C SER A 86 -1.30 -0.60 -17.87
N ALA A 87 -1.16 0.70 -18.14
CA ALA A 87 -0.56 1.65 -17.20
C ALA A 87 -1.31 1.71 -15.85
N LYS A 88 -2.64 1.58 -15.86
CA LYS A 88 -3.46 1.57 -14.64
C LYS A 88 -3.28 0.29 -13.84
N LEU A 89 -3.02 -0.84 -14.50
CA LEU A 89 -2.73 -2.12 -13.85
C LEU A 89 -1.32 -2.14 -13.23
N ILE A 90 -0.36 -1.49 -13.87
CA ILE A 90 1.03 -1.46 -13.41
C ILE A 90 1.27 -0.41 -12.31
N ALA A 91 0.52 0.70 -12.32
CA ALA A 91 0.75 1.82 -11.39
C ALA A 91 0.76 1.42 -9.90
N PRO A 92 -0.19 0.60 -9.38
CA PRO A 92 -0.15 0.17 -7.97
C PRO A 92 1.10 -0.63 -7.62
N ILE A 93 1.62 -1.45 -8.56
CA ILE A 93 2.84 -2.24 -8.36
C ILE A 93 4.05 -1.31 -8.28
N LYS A 94 4.13 -0.32 -9.18
CA LYS A 94 5.19 0.69 -9.17
C LYS A 94 5.23 1.51 -7.88
N VAL A 95 4.07 1.93 -7.38
CA VAL A 95 3.97 2.66 -6.10
C VAL A 95 4.47 1.80 -4.94
N ALA A 96 4.13 0.51 -4.92
CA ALA A 96 4.65 -0.40 -3.90
C ALA A 96 6.18 -0.58 -3.99
N GLN A 97 6.73 -0.76 -5.19
CA GLN A 97 8.17 -0.85 -5.41
C GLN A 97 8.90 0.41 -4.90
N GLN A 98 8.41 1.60 -5.24
CA GLN A 98 9.00 2.87 -4.79
C GLN A 98 9.02 2.98 -3.26
N ARG A 99 7.98 2.50 -2.57
CA ARG A 99 7.93 2.48 -1.10
C ARG A 99 8.95 1.50 -0.51
N LEU A 100 9.08 0.30 -1.10
CA LEU A 100 10.09 -0.68 -0.69
C LEU A 100 11.52 -0.18 -0.94
N GLU A 101 11.77 0.56 -2.02
CA GLU A 101 13.07 1.18 -2.32
C GLU A 101 13.40 2.33 -1.36
N ALA A 102 12.42 3.17 -1.04
CA ALA A 102 12.60 4.20 -0.03
C ALA A 102 12.89 3.57 1.35
N ALA A 103 12.19 2.49 1.70
CA ALA A 103 12.45 1.72 2.92
C ALA A 103 13.85 1.10 2.94
N SER A 104 14.32 0.57 1.80
CA SER A 104 15.65 -0.04 1.71
C SER A 104 16.76 0.98 1.82
N THR A 105 16.55 2.17 1.22
CA THR A 105 17.46 3.31 1.35
C THR A 105 17.53 3.79 2.81
N MET A 106 16.39 3.90 3.50
CA MET A 106 16.34 4.27 4.92
C MET A 106 17.12 3.29 5.82
N LEU A 107 17.00 1.98 5.56
CA LEU A 107 17.75 0.95 6.28
C LEU A 107 19.24 0.99 5.98
N ALA A 108 19.62 1.17 4.71
CA ALA A 108 21.02 1.19 4.27
C ALA A 108 21.78 2.40 4.83
N ASP A 109 21.16 3.57 4.80
CA ASP A 109 21.76 4.82 5.26
C ASP A 109 21.66 4.99 6.79
N GLY A 110 20.83 4.19 7.46
CA GLY A 110 20.51 4.35 8.87
C GLY A 110 19.81 5.67 9.19
N SER A 111 19.17 6.28 8.19
CA SER A 111 18.57 7.62 8.28
C SER A 111 17.18 7.62 8.91
N GLY A 112 16.54 6.46 9.02
CA GLY A 112 15.22 6.27 9.63
C GLY A 112 15.23 5.27 10.78
N SER A 113 14.28 5.44 11.70
CA SER A 113 13.98 4.45 12.72
C SER A 113 13.33 3.19 12.11
N MET A 114 13.49 2.04 12.75
CA MET A 114 12.83 0.79 12.32
C MET A 114 11.31 0.93 12.24
N LEU A 115 10.72 1.79 13.08
CA LEU A 115 9.29 2.09 13.06
C LEU A 115 8.87 2.84 11.79
N GLU A 116 9.65 3.81 11.33
CA GLU A 116 9.38 4.54 10.08
C GLU A 116 9.48 3.61 8.87
N VAL A 117 10.49 2.73 8.86
CA VAL A 117 10.64 1.69 7.83
C VAL A 117 9.44 0.74 7.83
N LEU A 118 9.01 0.27 9.01
CA LEU A 118 7.84 -0.59 9.18
C LEU A 118 6.57 0.09 8.64
N GLN A 119 6.33 1.36 8.99
CA GLN A 119 5.19 2.13 8.50
C GLN A 119 5.18 2.25 6.98
N LEU A 120 6.35 2.49 6.38
CA LEU A 120 6.50 2.60 4.94
C LEU A 120 6.22 1.27 4.25
N VAL A 121 6.75 0.16 4.77
CA VAL A 121 6.50 -1.21 4.27
C VAL A 121 5.03 -1.58 4.39
N ARG A 122 4.40 -1.27 5.53
CA ARG A 122 2.96 -1.46 5.74
C ARG A 122 2.10 -0.68 4.77
N SER A 123 2.45 0.58 4.53
CA SER A 123 1.77 1.36 3.51
C SER A 123 1.90 0.73 2.11
N SER A 124 3.05 0.11 1.80
CA SER A 124 3.26 -0.64 0.55
C SER A 124 2.39 -1.89 0.48
N SER A 125 2.26 -2.61 1.60
CA SER A 125 1.58 -3.89 1.69
C SER A 125 0.05 -3.82 1.77
N LEU A 126 -0.54 -2.64 1.93
CA LEU A 126 -2.00 -2.40 1.85
C LEU A 126 -2.64 -2.90 0.54
N ASN A 127 -1.83 -3.17 -0.49
CA ASN A 127 -2.27 -3.76 -1.76
C ASN A 127 -2.21 -5.29 -1.80
N CYS A 128 -1.72 -5.93 -0.73
CA CYS A 128 -1.38 -7.35 -0.68
C CYS A 128 -2.12 -8.09 0.44
N TYR A 129 -2.10 -7.57 1.67
CA TYR A 129 -2.69 -8.24 2.82
C TYR A 129 -3.09 -7.23 3.92
N LEU A 130 -3.98 -7.66 4.81
CA LEU A 130 -4.42 -6.89 5.97
C LEU A 130 -3.49 -7.16 7.17
N PHE A 131 -3.15 -6.12 7.90
CA PHE A 131 -2.39 -6.19 9.14
C PHE A 131 -3.10 -5.41 10.25
N ASP A 132 -2.76 -5.70 11.50
CA ASP A 132 -3.29 -4.98 12.64
C ASP A 132 -2.63 -3.59 12.74
N ALA A 133 -3.47 -2.56 12.82
CA ALA A 133 -3.00 -1.18 12.93
C ALA A 133 -2.20 -0.97 14.22
N LEU A 134 -0.99 -0.42 14.10
CA LEU A 134 -0.24 0.06 15.25
C LEU A 134 -0.85 1.36 15.78
N PRO A 135 -0.70 1.66 17.08
CA PRO A 135 -1.14 2.93 17.65
C PRO A 135 -0.40 4.14 17.06
N SER A 136 0.78 3.93 16.47
CA SER A 136 1.59 4.94 15.79
C SER A 136 1.20 5.13 14.31
N ASP A 137 0.33 4.31 13.73
CA ASP A 137 -0.04 4.42 12.32
C ASP A 137 -0.85 5.69 12.04
N THR A 138 -0.69 6.23 10.83
CA THR A 138 -1.45 7.41 10.39
C THR A 138 -2.95 7.11 10.34
N LEU A 139 -3.77 8.14 10.54
CA LEU A 139 -5.24 8.03 10.45
C LEU A 139 -5.69 7.48 9.09
N GLU A 140 -4.94 7.78 8.03
CA GLU A 140 -5.18 7.31 6.67
C GLU A 140 -5.01 5.78 6.55
N THR A 141 -3.93 5.24 7.11
CA THR A 141 -3.69 3.78 7.15
C THR A 141 -4.78 3.08 7.95
N ARG A 142 -5.15 3.63 9.10
CA ARG A 142 -6.20 3.06 9.97
C ARG A 142 -7.58 3.08 9.29
N ALA A 143 -7.94 4.18 8.64
CA ALA A 143 -9.18 4.29 7.88
C ALA A 143 -9.20 3.33 6.68
N SER A 144 -8.06 3.15 6.01
CA SER A 144 -7.91 2.21 4.89
C SER A 144 -8.11 0.78 5.35
N LEU A 145 -7.49 0.37 6.47
CA LEU A 145 -7.66 -0.95 7.06
C LEU A 145 -9.11 -1.22 7.48
N LEU A 146 -9.79 -0.24 8.09
CA LEU A 146 -11.21 -0.37 8.45
C LEU A 146 -12.08 -0.61 7.21
N THR A 147 -11.82 0.13 6.13
CA THR A 147 -12.59 -0.02 4.89
C THR A 147 -12.31 -1.38 4.22
N GLN A 148 -11.05 -1.80 4.19
CA GLN A 148 -10.62 -3.08 3.61
C GLN A 148 -11.04 -4.29 4.46
N SER A 149 -11.28 -4.12 5.76
CA SER A 149 -11.80 -5.18 6.64
C SER A 149 -13.25 -5.56 6.34
N SER A 150 -13.97 -4.73 5.57
CA SER A 150 -15.31 -5.07 5.11
C SER A 150 -15.20 -6.25 4.13
N LYS A 151 -15.88 -7.38 4.45
CA LYS A 151 -15.85 -8.65 3.69
C LYS A 151 -16.32 -8.54 2.22
N LEU A 152 -16.63 -7.35 1.74
CA LEU A 152 -17.25 -7.10 0.44
C LEU A 152 -16.22 -7.02 -0.69
N THR A 153 -14.95 -6.77 -0.39
CA THR A 153 -13.91 -6.59 -1.41
C THR A 153 -12.61 -7.27 -1.01
N ASP A 154 -11.95 -7.91 -1.98
CA ASP A 154 -10.61 -8.44 -1.76
C ASP A 154 -9.66 -7.27 -1.42
N PRO A 155 -9.01 -7.27 -0.23
CA PRO A 155 -8.10 -6.20 0.15
C PRO A 155 -6.85 -6.16 -0.74
N CYS A 156 -6.55 -7.26 -1.45
CA CYS A 156 -5.37 -7.39 -2.27
C CYS A 156 -5.60 -6.83 -3.68
N THR A 157 -5.29 -5.54 -3.90
CA THR A 157 -5.24 -4.93 -5.25
C THR A 157 -4.42 -5.77 -6.23
N PHE A 158 -3.33 -6.39 -5.78
CA PHE A 158 -2.50 -7.24 -6.64
C PHE A 158 -3.21 -8.52 -7.07
N ARG A 159 -4.10 -9.08 -6.24
CA ARG A 159 -4.93 -10.21 -6.66
C ARG A 159 -5.88 -9.84 -7.79
N ILE A 160 -6.49 -8.65 -7.70
CA ILE A 160 -7.36 -8.13 -8.75
C ILE A 160 -6.56 -7.93 -10.04
N ILE A 161 -5.36 -7.35 -9.96
CA ILE A 161 -4.48 -7.16 -11.12
C ILE A 161 -4.12 -8.52 -11.75
N ILE A 162 -3.60 -9.47 -10.96
CA ILE A 162 -3.21 -10.79 -11.43
C ILE A 162 -4.39 -11.50 -12.10
N LYS A 163 -5.55 -11.53 -11.46
CA LYS A 163 -6.77 -12.13 -12.03
C LYS A 163 -7.11 -11.53 -13.39
N ASN A 164 -7.18 -10.19 -13.48
CA ASN A 164 -7.48 -9.49 -14.72
C ASN A 164 -6.43 -9.76 -15.81
N VAL A 165 -5.15 -9.96 -15.45
CA VAL A 165 -4.12 -10.27 -16.44
C VAL A 165 -4.13 -11.70 -16.92
N VAL A 166 -4.55 -12.66 -16.08
CA VAL A 166 -4.55 -14.09 -16.44
C VAL A 166 -5.88 -14.60 -16.98
N ASP A 167 -6.97 -13.83 -16.97
CA ASP A 167 -8.31 -14.31 -17.37
C ASP A 167 -8.33 -15.06 -18.72
N PHE A 168 -7.58 -14.53 -19.71
CA PHE A 168 -7.44 -15.11 -21.05
C PHE A 168 -6.07 -15.77 -21.32
N ALA A 169 -5.27 -15.98 -20.28
CA ALA A 169 -3.97 -16.64 -20.40
C ALA A 169 -4.10 -18.17 -20.29
N SER A 170 -2.99 -18.86 -20.54
CA SER A 170 -2.90 -20.32 -20.38
C SER A 170 -3.14 -20.74 -18.92
N THR A 171 -3.45 -22.02 -18.69
CA THR A 171 -3.55 -22.58 -17.33
C THR A 171 -2.23 -22.43 -16.57
N ASP A 172 -1.11 -22.62 -17.26
CA ASP A 172 0.24 -22.49 -16.69
C ASP A 172 0.50 -21.04 -16.23
N ASP A 173 0.09 -20.04 -17.01
CA ASP A 173 0.19 -18.63 -16.61
C ASP A 173 -0.70 -18.28 -15.43
N LYS A 174 -1.91 -18.86 -15.37
CA LYS A 174 -2.81 -18.69 -14.23
C LYS A 174 -2.18 -19.22 -12.94
N GLU A 175 -1.56 -20.40 -13.01
CA GLU A 175 -0.86 -20.99 -11.88
C GLU A 175 0.39 -20.19 -11.49
N ARG A 176 1.23 -19.82 -12.46
CA ARG A 176 2.42 -18.97 -12.25
C ARG A 176 2.06 -17.64 -11.58
N GLY A 177 1.01 -16.98 -12.06
CA GLY A 177 0.51 -15.72 -11.47
C GLY A 177 0.03 -15.89 -10.03
N ALA A 178 -0.70 -16.98 -9.74
CA ALA A 178 -1.16 -17.28 -8.39
C ALA A 178 0.00 -17.59 -7.43
N GLN A 179 1.01 -18.34 -7.88
CA GLN A 179 2.21 -18.66 -7.10
C GLN A 179 3.03 -17.41 -6.80
N LEU A 180 3.30 -16.56 -7.81
CA LEU A 180 4.02 -15.28 -7.62
C LEU A 180 3.33 -14.38 -6.61
N LEU A 181 2.01 -14.23 -6.73
CA LEU A 181 1.23 -13.42 -5.79
C LEU A 181 1.28 -13.98 -4.37
N ASN A 182 1.13 -15.30 -4.21
CA ASN A 182 1.20 -15.94 -2.90
C ASN A 182 2.57 -15.76 -2.24
N ASN A 183 3.64 -15.94 -3.01
CA ASN A 183 5.01 -15.72 -2.53
C ASN A 183 5.23 -14.27 -2.11
N LEU A 184 4.72 -13.30 -2.87
CA LEU A 184 4.81 -11.89 -2.51
C LEU A 184 4.06 -11.58 -1.21
N ILE A 185 2.83 -12.09 -1.03
CA ILE A 185 2.05 -11.91 0.20
C ILE A 185 2.79 -12.49 1.41
N LEU A 186 3.29 -13.72 1.31
CA LEU A 186 4.03 -14.36 2.39
C LEU A 186 5.34 -13.61 2.70
N SER A 187 6.02 -13.10 1.68
CA SER A 187 7.24 -12.32 1.85
C SER A 187 6.98 -11.01 2.60
N TYR A 188 5.88 -10.34 2.28
CA TYR A 188 5.43 -9.14 2.98
C TYR A 188 5.08 -9.42 4.45
N GLN A 189 4.34 -10.49 4.74
CA GLN A 189 4.02 -10.89 6.11
C GLN A 189 5.27 -11.17 6.93
N LYS A 190 6.23 -11.90 6.34
CA LYS A 190 7.51 -12.19 6.99
C LYS A 190 8.33 -10.93 7.21
N LEU A 191 8.39 -10.03 6.22
CA LEU A 191 9.08 -8.75 6.34
C LEU A 191 8.51 -7.90 7.48
N ASP A 192 7.18 -7.85 7.59
CA ASP A 192 6.49 -7.12 8.66
C ASP A 192 6.89 -7.64 10.05
N SER A 193 6.90 -8.97 10.23
CA SER A 193 7.32 -9.59 11.50
C SER A 193 8.78 -9.30 11.85
N GLU A 194 9.70 -9.34 10.88
CA GLU A 194 11.13 -9.04 11.10
C GLU A 194 11.35 -7.56 11.46
N LEU A 195 10.60 -6.65 10.82
CA LEU A 195 10.66 -5.21 11.10
C LEU A 195 10.03 -4.87 12.46
N GLU A 196 8.92 -5.52 12.84
CA GLU A 196 8.34 -5.38 14.17
C GLU A 196 9.32 -5.84 15.26
N ALA A 197 9.95 -7.01 15.07
CA ALA A 197 10.96 -7.51 16.00
C ALA A 197 12.14 -6.53 16.14
N ALA A 198 12.67 -6.03 15.02
CA ALA A 198 13.75 -5.04 15.02
C ALA A 198 13.33 -3.71 15.66
N ALA A 199 12.07 -3.28 15.50
CA ALA A 199 11.56 -2.06 16.12
C ALA A 199 11.44 -2.17 17.65
N LEU A 200 11.00 -3.32 18.17
CA LEU A 200 10.94 -3.58 19.61
C LEU A 200 12.33 -3.63 20.26
N GLU A 201 13.31 -4.19 19.56
CA GLU A 201 14.70 -4.27 20.02
C GLU A 201 15.45 -2.94 19.91
N SER A 202 14.98 -2.00 19.08
CA SER A 202 15.64 -0.70 18.92
C SER A 202 15.65 0.16 20.20
N GLY A 203 14.83 -0.18 21.21
CA GLY A 203 14.90 0.39 22.56
C GLY A 203 15.97 -0.21 23.47
N VAL A 204 16.57 -1.34 23.07
CA VAL A 204 17.57 -2.11 23.82
C VAL A 204 18.72 -2.47 22.86
N ALA A 205 19.70 -1.59 22.70
CA ALA A 205 20.93 -1.80 21.92
C ALA A 205 20.72 -2.71 20.67
N THR A 206 20.12 -2.16 19.62
CA THR A 206 19.74 -2.88 18.39
C THR A 206 20.78 -3.91 17.98
N ASP A 207 20.40 -5.19 17.96
CA ASP A 207 21.27 -6.23 17.44
C ASP A 207 21.42 -6.03 15.93
N ARG A 208 22.66 -5.84 15.46
CA ARG A 208 22.94 -5.75 14.02
C ARG A 208 22.43 -6.98 13.26
N ALA A 209 22.30 -8.12 13.95
CA ALA A 209 21.76 -9.33 13.36
C ALA A 209 20.27 -9.20 12.99
N THR A 210 19.42 -8.59 13.82
CA THR A 210 17.98 -8.45 13.53
C THR A 210 17.71 -7.40 12.46
N ALA A 211 18.42 -6.27 12.50
CA ALA A 211 18.40 -5.30 11.40
C ALA A 211 18.88 -5.93 10.06
N GLY A 212 19.89 -6.81 10.11
CA GLY A 212 20.39 -7.54 8.94
C GLY A 212 19.35 -8.49 8.33
N LYS A 213 18.59 -9.22 9.16
CA LYS A 213 17.49 -10.09 8.70
C LYS A 213 16.37 -9.29 8.05
N ALA A 214 15.96 -8.18 8.66
CA ALA A 214 14.94 -7.30 8.10
C ALA A 214 15.36 -6.73 6.74
N ALA A 215 16.62 -6.28 6.61
CA ALA A 215 17.17 -5.78 5.35
C ALA A 215 17.22 -6.88 4.26
N GLN A 216 17.64 -8.11 4.62
CA GLN A 216 17.66 -9.24 3.69
C GLN A 216 16.25 -9.59 3.22
N GLN A 217 15.28 -9.64 4.14
CA GLN A 217 13.89 -9.95 3.83
C GLN A 217 13.24 -8.83 3.00
N LEU A 218 13.64 -7.57 3.21
CA LEU A 218 13.18 -6.43 2.42
C LEU A 218 13.65 -6.56 0.97
N ALA A 219 14.93 -6.88 0.75
CA ALA A 219 15.48 -7.11 -0.58
C ALA A 219 14.76 -8.26 -1.31
N ALA A 220 14.49 -9.37 -0.61
CA ALA A 220 13.73 -10.48 -1.18
C ALA A 220 12.29 -10.07 -1.57
N THR A 221 11.63 -9.28 -0.73
CA THR A 221 10.27 -8.78 -1.00
C THR A 221 10.24 -7.82 -2.19
N LEU A 222 11.24 -6.94 -2.30
CA LEU A 222 11.40 -6.05 -3.44
C LEU A 222 11.62 -6.82 -4.74
N GLN A 223 12.44 -7.87 -4.73
CA GLN A 223 12.64 -8.72 -5.90
C GLN A 223 11.33 -9.38 -6.35
N LEU A 224 10.54 -9.94 -5.43
CA LEU A 224 9.23 -10.52 -5.75
C LEU A 224 8.26 -9.49 -6.34
N ALA A 225 8.31 -8.24 -5.86
CA ALA A 225 7.52 -7.16 -6.44
C ALA A 225 7.95 -6.83 -7.89
N TYR A 226 9.23 -6.94 -8.20
CA TYR A 226 9.75 -6.84 -9.57
C TYR A 226 9.32 -8.01 -10.44
N ASP A 227 9.35 -9.24 -9.92
CA ASP A 227 8.94 -10.43 -10.65
C ASP A 227 7.44 -10.38 -11.00
N VAL A 228 6.60 -9.90 -10.08
CA VAL A 228 5.16 -9.67 -10.31
C VAL A 228 4.94 -8.61 -11.41
N GLU A 229 5.69 -7.51 -11.40
CA GLU A 229 5.63 -6.51 -12.46
C GLU A 229 6.05 -7.09 -13.82
N GLY A 230 7.14 -7.85 -13.84
CA GLY A 230 7.65 -8.51 -15.04
C GLY A 230 6.63 -9.45 -15.65
N PHE A 231 6.02 -10.30 -14.82
CA PHE A 231 4.94 -11.20 -15.23
C PHE A 231 3.72 -10.44 -15.77
N VAL A 232 3.29 -9.37 -15.10
CA VAL A 232 2.18 -8.53 -15.56
C VAL A 232 2.50 -7.89 -16.91
N LYS A 233 3.72 -7.38 -17.10
CA LYS A 233 4.18 -6.81 -18.38
C LYS A 233 4.23 -7.87 -19.48
N GLU A 234 4.76 -9.05 -19.20
CA GLU A 234 4.81 -10.19 -20.13
C GLU A 234 3.41 -10.48 -20.67
N LEU A 235 2.42 -10.66 -19.80
CA LEU A 235 1.04 -10.96 -20.19
C LEU A 235 0.27 -9.80 -20.82
N LEU A 236 0.75 -8.56 -20.66
CA LEU A 236 0.17 -7.38 -21.29
C LEU A 236 0.77 -7.10 -22.67
N LEU A 237 2.00 -7.56 -22.92
CA LEU A 237 2.71 -7.39 -24.19
C LEU A 237 2.55 -8.60 -25.13
N VAL A 238 2.33 -9.80 -24.58
CA VAL A 238 2.12 -11.04 -25.35
C VAL A 238 0.65 -11.25 -25.73
N ALA A 239 -0.30 -10.66 -24.97
CA ALA A 239 -1.70 -10.63 -25.36
C ALA A 239 -1.94 -9.58 -26.42
#